data_AF-A0A927PDT1-F1
#
_entry.id   AF-A0A927PDT1-F1
#
_cell.length_a   1.000
_cell.length_b   1.000
_cell.length_c   1.000
_cell.angle_alpha   90.00
_cell.angle_beta   90.00
_cell.angle_gamma   90.00
#
_symmetry.space_group_name_H-M   'P 1'
#
loop_
_entity.id
_entity.type
_entity.pdbx_description
1 polymer ?
#
loop_
_entity_poly.entity_id
_entity_poly.type
_entity_poly.pdbx_seq_one_letter_code
_entity_poly.pdbx_strand_id
1 'polypeptide(L)'
;MGKKTAQLPRDVQALLQMARTEADPVLRERCLLLAEELDGDSLPVQRALLMLGNLARRDPGRIDLSVIKCYLLHVFEHPEMHGEAESKRMTEEIFHHERLQRCLLLAQDKDAFLRDYLAEMCREYLHIFIEGQREHVGGWLGFQTAGKRLKGLSAPCADMILNMMLSPFLTEEEGTCLTGVFYRECLSFLGSSVYLDARLPNEIRERIR
;
A
#
# COMPACT_ATOMS: atom_id res chain seq x y z
N MET A 1 -18.35 -9.39 33.99
CA MET A 1 -18.42 -10.60 33.13
C MET A 1 -17.06 -10.77 32.48
N GLY A 2 -16.28 -11.77 32.89
CA GLY A 2 -14.95 -12.02 32.33
C GLY A 2 -15.06 -12.44 30.87
N LYS A 3 -14.42 -11.68 29.96
CA LYS A 3 -14.20 -12.14 28.59
C LYS A 3 -13.36 -13.42 28.71
N LYS A 4 -13.95 -14.59 28.45
CA LYS A 4 -13.18 -15.79 28.14
C LYS A 4 -12.31 -15.42 26.95
N THR A 5 -11.01 -15.25 27.16
CA THR A 5 -10.04 -15.19 26.07
C THR A 5 -10.15 -16.53 25.35
N ALA A 6 -10.83 -16.55 24.21
CA ALA A 6 -10.89 -17.74 23.38
C ALA A 6 -9.46 -18.17 23.06
N GLN A 7 -9.15 -19.45 23.29
CA GLN A 7 -7.82 -19.97 23.03
C GLN A 7 -7.58 -19.95 21.51
N LEU A 8 -6.48 -19.31 21.10
CA LEU A 8 -6.12 -19.26 19.68
C LEU A 8 -5.76 -20.67 19.17
N PRO A 9 -6.07 -20.99 17.90
CA PRO A 9 -5.66 -22.24 17.28
C PRO A 9 -4.14 -22.43 17.32
N ARG A 10 -3.70 -23.69 17.32
CA ARG A 10 -2.27 -24.07 17.17
C ARG A 10 -2.01 -24.64 15.79
N ASP A 11 -2.52 -23.95 14.77
CA ASP A 11 -2.39 -24.31 13.36
C ASP A 11 -2.20 -23.05 12.53
N VAL A 12 -1.18 -23.04 11.66
CA VAL A 12 -0.78 -21.86 10.88
C VAL A 12 -1.89 -21.41 9.94
N GLN A 13 -2.57 -22.35 9.27
CA GLN A 13 -3.62 -22.01 8.30
C GLN A 13 -4.86 -21.44 8.99
N ALA A 14 -5.25 -22.00 10.13
CA ALA A 14 -6.34 -21.48 10.94
C ALA A 14 -6.05 -20.07 11.47
N LEU A 15 -4.81 -19.81 11.90
CA LEU A 15 -4.39 -18.49 12.37
C LEU A 15 -4.34 -17.45 11.24
N LEU A 16 -3.82 -17.82 10.07
CA LEU A 16 -3.84 -16.98 8.87
C LEU A 16 -5.27 -16.64 8.45
N GLN A 17 -6.17 -17.63 8.45
CA GLN A 17 -7.56 -17.41 8.07
C GLN A 17 -8.27 -16.49 9.08
N MET A 18 -8.05 -16.70 10.38
CA MET A 18 -8.58 -15.84 11.43
C MET A 18 -8.08 -14.40 11.27
N ALA A 19 -6.77 -14.22 11.06
CA ALA A 19 -6.15 -12.91 10.84
C ALA A 19 -6.73 -12.17 9.62
N ARG A 20 -7.10 -12.88 8.55
CA ARG A 20 -7.68 -12.28 7.33
C ARG A 20 -9.07 -11.69 7.55
N THR A 21 -9.88 -12.31 8.42
CA THR A 21 -11.26 -11.88 8.67
C THR A 21 -11.42 -11.02 9.91
N GLU A 22 -10.36 -10.88 10.71
CA GLU A 22 -10.37 -10.11 11.94
C GLU A 22 -10.29 -8.60 11.68
N ALA A 23 -11.17 -7.84 12.32
CA ALA A 23 -11.26 -6.39 12.20
C ALA A 23 -10.39 -5.67 13.25
N ASP A 24 -10.15 -6.28 14.42
CA ASP A 24 -9.25 -5.75 15.43
C ASP A 24 -7.77 -6.00 15.03
N PRO A 25 -6.99 -4.96 14.70
CA PRO A 25 -5.61 -5.15 14.27
C PRO A 25 -4.71 -5.74 15.37
N VAL A 26 -5.06 -5.57 16.64
CA VAL A 26 -4.31 -6.18 17.76
C VAL A 26 -4.51 -7.69 17.77
N LEU A 27 -5.76 -8.15 17.60
CA LEU A 27 -6.04 -9.59 17.52
C LEU A 27 -5.48 -10.20 16.23
N ARG A 28 -5.53 -9.46 15.12
CA ARG A 28 -4.88 -9.83 13.86
C ARG A 28 -3.37 -10.03 14.03
N GLU A 29 -2.66 -9.09 14.65
CA GLU A 29 -1.22 -9.20 14.95
C GLU A 29 -0.93 -10.42 15.82
N ARG A 30 -1.70 -10.62 16.90
CA ARG A 30 -1.53 -11.78 17.79
C ARG A 30 -1.69 -13.12 17.08
N CYS A 31 -2.63 -13.23 16.14
CA CYS A 31 -2.80 -14.44 15.33
C CYS A 31 -1.58 -14.68 14.44
N LEU A 32 -1.07 -13.61 13.81
CA LEU A 32 0.06 -13.69 12.88
C LEU A 32 1.39 -13.96 13.59
N LEU A 33 1.64 -13.34 14.76
CA LEU A 33 2.83 -13.62 15.55
C LEU A 33 2.83 -15.07 16.07
N LEU A 34 1.67 -15.58 16.50
CA LEU A 34 1.55 -16.99 16.87
C LEU A 34 1.77 -17.92 15.66
N ALA A 35 1.33 -17.53 14.46
CA ALA A 35 1.60 -18.29 13.25
C ALA A 35 3.10 -18.28 12.90
N GLU A 36 3.78 -17.16 13.10
CA GLU A 36 5.24 -17.01 12.90
C GLU A 36 6.03 -17.85 13.91
N GLU A 37 5.58 -17.95 15.16
CA GLU A 37 6.17 -18.84 16.17
C GLU A 37 6.06 -20.33 15.77
N LEU A 38 4.97 -20.71 15.10
CA LEU A 38 4.74 -22.09 14.65
C LEU A 38 5.52 -22.42 13.37
N ASP A 39 5.64 -21.46 12.44
CA ASP A 39 6.36 -21.60 11.18
C ASP A 39 6.93 -20.25 10.71
N GLY A 40 8.18 -19.99 11.11
CA GLY A 40 8.89 -18.74 10.80
C GLY A 40 9.37 -18.61 9.34
N ASP A 41 9.29 -19.69 8.56
CA ASP A 41 9.61 -19.72 7.12
C ASP A 41 8.36 -19.66 6.24
N SER A 42 7.17 -19.51 6.84
CA SER A 42 5.92 -19.35 6.11
C SER A 42 5.84 -18.00 5.39
N LEU A 43 6.06 -18.00 4.08
CA LEU A 43 5.92 -16.81 3.25
C LEU A 43 4.55 -16.11 3.40
N PRO A 44 3.40 -16.82 3.46
CA PRO A 44 2.11 -16.18 3.71
C PRO A 44 2.03 -15.43 5.04
N VAL A 45 2.65 -15.96 6.11
CA VAL A 45 2.71 -15.31 7.42
C VAL A 45 3.58 -14.07 7.36
N GLN A 46 4.78 -14.17 6.78
CA GLN A 46 5.71 -13.06 6.64
C GLN A 46 5.11 -11.91 5.81
N ARG A 47 4.41 -12.24 4.70
CA ARG A 47 3.69 -11.25 3.89
C ARG A 47 2.54 -10.59 4.66
N ALA A 48 1.76 -11.36 5.41
CA ALA A 48 0.65 -10.82 6.19
C ALA A 48 1.13 -9.87 7.30
N LEU A 49 2.24 -10.19 7.97
CA LEU A 49 2.87 -9.30 8.95
C LEU A 49 3.47 -8.05 8.28
N LEU A 50 4.06 -8.18 7.10
CA LEU A 50 4.58 -7.05 6.32
C LEU A 50 3.49 -6.05 5.97
N MET A 51 2.34 -6.54 5.49
CA MET A 51 1.20 -5.70 5.12
C MET A 51 0.45 -5.14 6.34
N LEU A 52 0.43 -5.87 7.47
CA LEU A 52 -0.16 -5.33 8.71
C LEU A 52 0.62 -4.10 9.22
N GLY A 53 1.94 -4.08 9.03
CA GLY A 53 2.81 -2.97 9.42
C GLY A 53 2.63 -2.63 10.90
N ASN A 54 2.33 -1.37 11.19
CA ASN A 54 2.16 -0.86 12.56
C ASN A 54 0.69 -0.73 12.97
N LEU A 55 -0.27 -1.28 12.21
CA LEU A 55 -1.69 -1.04 12.42
C LEU A 55 -2.19 -1.46 13.82
N ALA A 56 -1.58 -2.49 14.41
CA ALA A 56 -1.88 -2.95 15.77
C ALA A 56 -1.46 -1.96 16.86
N ARG A 57 -0.54 -1.04 16.55
CA ARG A 57 -0.01 -0.04 17.47
C ARG A 57 -0.80 1.26 17.44
N ARG A 58 -1.85 1.35 16.62
CA ARG A 58 -2.69 2.55 16.52
C ARG A 58 -3.32 2.91 17.86
N ASP A 59 -3.38 4.20 18.17
CA ASP A 59 -4.14 4.71 19.31
C ASP A 59 -5.63 4.81 18.92
N PRO A 60 -6.56 4.09 19.57
CA PRO A 60 -7.99 4.18 19.26
C PRO A 60 -8.58 5.59 19.47
N GLY A 61 -7.93 6.43 20.27
CA GLY A 61 -8.36 7.81 20.56
C GLY A 61 -7.85 8.86 19.56
N ARG A 62 -6.98 8.47 18.61
CA ARG A 62 -6.39 9.39 17.62
C ARG A 62 -6.39 8.77 16.23
N ILE A 63 -6.83 9.54 15.25
CA ILE A 63 -6.70 9.15 13.85
C ILE A 63 -5.26 9.40 13.42
N ASP A 64 -4.48 8.34 13.35
CA ASP A 64 -3.16 8.32 12.75
C ASP A 64 -3.19 7.36 11.56
N LEU A 65 -3.03 7.89 10.34
CA LEU A 65 -3.04 7.09 9.12
C LEU A 65 -1.65 6.57 8.77
N SER A 66 -0.59 7.08 9.40
CA SER A 66 0.80 6.69 9.14
C SER A 66 1.13 5.26 9.53
N VAL A 67 0.28 4.64 10.35
CA VAL A 67 0.40 3.23 10.75
C VAL A 67 -0.03 2.24 9.66
N ILE A 68 -0.76 2.71 8.62
CA ILE A 68 -1.20 1.88 7.49
C ILE A 68 -0.03 1.71 6.53
N LYS A 69 0.31 0.48 6.15
CA LYS A 69 1.53 0.19 5.36
C LYS A 69 1.60 0.99 4.05
N CYS A 70 0.49 1.11 3.34
CA CYS A 70 0.46 1.85 2.07
C CYS A 70 0.66 3.36 2.23
N TYR A 71 0.55 3.93 3.44
CA TYR A 71 0.82 5.35 3.71
C TYR A 71 2.25 5.76 3.34
N LEU A 72 3.19 4.81 3.20
CA LEU A 72 4.52 5.08 2.66
C LEU A 72 4.47 5.77 1.28
N LEU A 73 3.43 5.54 0.47
CA LEU A 73 3.25 6.17 -0.83
C LEU A 73 2.81 7.63 -0.74
N HIS A 74 2.42 8.11 0.44
CA HIS A 74 1.99 9.49 0.67
C HIS A 74 3.10 10.51 0.42
N VAL A 75 4.37 10.09 0.55
CA VAL A 75 5.53 10.90 0.16
C VAL A 75 5.50 11.33 -1.32
N PHE A 76 4.83 10.56 -2.18
CA PHE A 76 4.70 10.88 -3.60
C PHE A 76 3.43 11.66 -3.94
N GLU A 77 2.36 11.57 -3.13
CA GLU A 77 1.18 12.40 -3.32
C GLU A 77 1.40 13.81 -2.80
N HIS A 78 2.00 13.91 -1.61
CA HIS A 78 2.18 15.15 -0.87
C HIS A 78 3.61 15.31 -0.36
N PRO A 79 4.62 15.42 -1.25
CA PRO A 79 6.01 15.58 -0.84
C PRO A 79 6.23 16.81 0.05
N GLU A 80 5.41 17.86 -0.10
CA GLU A 80 5.44 19.07 0.73
C GLU A 80 5.10 18.85 2.20
N MET A 81 4.42 17.74 2.53
CA MET A 81 4.06 17.39 3.91
C MET A 81 5.18 16.63 4.63
N HIS A 82 6.27 16.28 3.94
CA HIS A 82 7.34 15.47 4.47
C HIS A 82 8.70 16.18 4.41
N GLY A 83 9.41 16.16 5.53
CA GLY A 83 10.81 16.60 5.54
C GLY A 83 11.70 15.64 4.75
N GLU A 84 12.92 16.07 4.40
CA GLU A 84 13.87 15.27 3.62
C GLU A 84 14.16 13.91 4.28
N ALA A 85 14.46 13.92 5.58
CA ALA A 85 14.76 12.72 6.35
C ALA A 85 13.57 11.74 6.42
N GLU A 86 12.35 12.26 6.54
CA GLU A 86 11.14 11.43 6.56
C GLU A 86 10.86 10.87 5.16
N SER A 87 10.99 11.69 4.13
CA SER A 87 10.80 11.28 2.73
C SER A 87 11.74 10.15 2.36
N LYS A 88 13.01 10.28 2.74
CA LYS A 88 14.03 9.24 2.58
C LYS A 88 13.63 7.97 3.31
N ARG A 89 13.29 8.06 4.61
CA ARG A 89 12.88 6.91 5.42
C ARG A 89 11.68 6.17 4.82
N MET A 90 10.63 6.90 4.45
CA MET A 90 9.42 6.31 3.88
C MET A 90 9.71 5.62 2.55
N THR A 91 10.51 6.25 1.69
CA THR A 91 10.92 5.70 0.41
C THR A 91 11.77 4.44 0.58
N GLU A 92 12.78 4.48 1.45
CA GLU A 92 13.63 3.32 1.75
C GLU A 92 12.80 2.15 2.32
N GLU A 93 11.79 2.43 3.16
CA GLU A 93 10.95 1.40 3.76
C GLU A 93 10.08 0.64 2.72
N ILE A 94 9.80 1.24 1.56
CA ILE A 94 9.07 0.57 0.48
C ILE A 94 9.86 -0.64 -0.03
N PHE A 95 11.18 -0.54 -0.16
CA PHE A 95 12.04 -1.55 -0.81
C PHE A 95 12.98 -2.30 0.15
N HIS A 96 13.35 -1.68 1.27
CA HIS A 96 14.43 -2.18 2.13
C HIS A 96 13.96 -2.56 3.54
N HIS A 97 12.65 -2.62 3.79
CA HIS A 97 12.13 -3.09 5.07
C HIS A 97 12.58 -4.53 5.37
N GLU A 98 13.01 -4.80 6.60
CA GLU A 98 13.58 -6.11 7.01
C GLU A 98 12.67 -7.29 6.65
N ARG A 99 11.37 -7.11 6.86
CA ARG A 99 10.36 -8.15 6.61
C ARG A 99 10.09 -8.36 5.13
N LEU A 100 10.24 -7.33 4.30
CA LEU A 100 10.21 -7.47 2.85
C LEU A 100 11.40 -8.30 2.39
N GLN A 101 12.60 -8.00 2.90
CA GLN A 101 13.80 -8.78 2.60
C GLN A 101 13.63 -10.26 3.01
N ARG A 102 13.02 -10.52 4.17
CA ARG A 102 12.66 -11.87 4.61
C ARG A 102 11.71 -12.56 3.63
N CYS A 103 10.66 -11.87 3.17
CA CYS A 103 9.74 -12.43 2.17
C CYS A 103 10.44 -12.75 0.85
N LEU A 104 11.32 -11.85 0.38
CA LEU A 104 12.10 -12.06 -0.86
C LEU A 104 13.06 -13.26 -0.74
N LEU A 105 13.57 -13.57 0.45
CA LEU A 105 14.39 -14.77 0.68
C LEU A 105 13.57 -16.07 0.61
N LEU A 106 12.30 -16.01 1.03
CA LEU A 106 11.40 -17.17 1.06
C LEU A 106 10.64 -17.37 -0.27
N ALA A 107 10.53 -16.33 -1.10
CA ALA A 107 9.82 -16.37 -2.36
C ALA A 107 10.56 -17.21 -3.42
N GLN A 108 9.80 -18.04 -4.14
CA GLN A 108 10.32 -18.80 -5.30
C GLN A 108 10.72 -17.87 -6.44
N ASP A 109 9.90 -16.86 -6.72
CA ASP A 109 10.15 -15.79 -7.69
C ASP A 109 10.11 -14.45 -6.94
N LYS A 110 11.28 -13.86 -6.74
CA LYS A 110 11.45 -12.63 -5.96
C LYS A 110 10.83 -11.43 -6.67
N ASP A 111 10.96 -11.37 -7.98
CA ASP A 111 10.48 -10.24 -8.77
C ASP A 111 8.96 -10.27 -8.87
N ALA A 112 8.38 -11.45 -9.04
CA ALA A 112 6.93 -11.61 -8.97
C ALA A 112 6.39 -11.22 -7.59
N PHE A 113 7.02 -11.70 -6.51
CA PHE A 113 6.62 -11.33 -5.15
C PHE A 113 6.68 -9.81 -4.92
N LEU A 114 7.79 -9.17 -5.33
CA LEU A 114 7.97 -7.73 -5.17
C LEU A 114 6.89 -6.96 -5.93
N ARG A 115 6.63 -7.31 -7.20
CA ARG A 115 5.56 -6.68 -8.00
C ARG A 115 4.20 -6.84 -7.33
N ASP A 116 3.88 -8.03 -6.81
CA ASP A 116 2.60 -8.29 -6.14
C ASP A 116 2.46 -7.51 -4.83
N TYR A 117 3.55 -7.35 -4.06
CA TYR A 117 3.57 -6.55 -2.84
C TYR A 117 3.36 -5.06 -3.15
N LEU A 118 4.10 -4.52 -4.13
CA LEU A 118 3.95 -3.14 -4.57
C LEU A 118 2.53 -2.89 -5.10
N ALA A 119 1.96 -3.85 -5.85
CA ALA A 119 0.62 -3.74 -6.40
C ALA A 119 -0.44 -3.70 -5.29
N GLU A 120 -0.30 -4.53 -4.24
CA GLU A 120 -1.17 -4.49 -3.07
C GLU A 120 -1.12 -3.12 -2.37
N MET A 121 0.10 -2.60 -2.10
CA MET A 121 0.25 -1.26 -1.51
C MET A 121 -0.37 -0.16 -2.38
N CYS A 122 -0.12 -0.17 -3.69
CA CYS A 122 -0.66 0.83 -4.62
C CYS A 122 -2.18 0.79 -4.64
N ARG A 123 -2.77 -0.41 -4.71
CA ARG A 123 -4.23 -0.60 -4.76
C ARG A 123 -4.90 -0.13 -3.46
N GLU A 124 -4.34 -0.49 -2.30
CA GLU A 124 -4.82 0.00 -1.01
C GLU A 124 -4.72 1.53 -0.92
N TYR A 125 -3.63 2.11 -1.40
CA TYR A 125 -3.45 3.57 -1.38
C TYR A 125 -4.48 4.30 -2.23
N LEU A 126 -4.71 3.83 -3.47
CA LEU A 126 -5.71 4.39 -4.37
C LEU A 126 -7.11 4.38 -3.73
N HIS A 127 -7.49 3.30 -3.06
CA HIS A 127 -8.80 3.20 -2.40
C HIS A 127 -8.91 4.04 -1.13
N ILE A 128 -7.88 4.05 -0.27
CA ILE A 128 -7.96 4.74 1.02
C ILE A 128 -7.76 6.26 0.87
N PHE A 129 -6.75 6.68 0.10
CA PHE A 129 -6.30 8.07 0.07
C PHE A 129 -6.79 8.82 -1.18
N ILE A 130 -6.74 8.21 -2.37
CA ILE A 130 -7.16 8.90 -3.59
C ILE A 130 -8.68 8.91 -3.75
N GLU A 131 -9.35 7.79 -3.50
CA GLU A 131 -10.81 7.69 -3.52
C GLU A 131 -11.44 8.31 -2.26
N GLY A 132 -10.96 7.93 -1.08
CA GLY A 132 -11.53 8.30 0.22
C GLY A 132 -11.51 9.79 0.53
N GLN A 133 -10.50 10.54 0.09
CA GLN A 133 -10.43 12.00 0.32
C GLN A 133 -11.60 12.77 -0.33
N ARG A 134 -12.24 12.23 -1.37
CA ARG A 134 -13.37 12.91 -2.05
C ARG A 134 -14.75 12.56 -1.52
N GLU A 135 -14.89 11.53 -0.70
CA GLU A 135 -16.16 11.28 0.01
C GLU A 135 -16.43 12.36 1.07
N HIS A 136 -15.38 13.05 1.55
CA HIS A 136 -15.49 14.14 2.52
C HIS A 136 -15.56 15.55 1.91
N VAL A 137 -15.30 15.71 0.60
CA VAL A 137 -15.28 17.01 -0.07
C VAL A 137 -16.37 17.10 -1.14
N GLY A 138 -17.57 17.55 -0.72
CA GLY A 138 -18.54 18.16 -1.64
C GLY A 138 -19.76 17.33 -2.02
N GLY A 139 -20.53 16.89 -1.03
CA GLY A 139 -21.87 16.30 -1.21
C GLY A 139 -23.02 17.26 -0.86
N TRP A 140 -23.03 18.49 -1.39
CA TRP A 140 -24.26 19.30 -1.45
C TRP A 140 -24.59 19.67 -2.90
N LEU A 141 -24.89 18.63 -3.69
CA LEU A 141 -25.80 18.55 -4.83
C LEU A 141 -25.33 17.40 -5.74
N GLY A 142 -26.12 16.33 -5.78
CA GLY A 142 -25.82 15.10 -6.49
C GLY A 142 -25.63 15.24 -8.00
N PHE A 143 -25.03 14.20 -8.57
CA PHE A 143 -24.72 13.94 -9.98
C PHE A 143 -23.38 14.48 -10.51
N GLN A 144 -22.27 14.01 -9.93
CA GLN A 144 -21.04 13.92 -10.70
C GLN A 144 -21.12 12.69 -11.63
N THR A 145 -21.15 12.92 -12.94
CA THR A 145 -21.08 11.85 -13.95
C THR A 145 -19.75 11.09 -13.83
N ALA A 146 -19.77 9.76 -14.00
CA ALA A 146 -18.58 8.89 -13.88
C ALA A 146 -17.33 9.43 -14.63
N GLY A 147 -17.49 9.98 -15.84
CA GLY A 147 -16.37 10.56 -16.60
C GLY A 147 -15.69 11.78 -15.95
N LYS A 148 -16.45 12.64 -15.23
CA LYS A 148 -15.87 13.78 -14.48
C LYS A 148 -15.10 13.30 -13.25
N ARG A 149 -15.58 12.24 -12.59
CA ARG A 149 -14.90 11.59 -11.46
C ARG A 149 -13.56 11.00 -11.91
N LEU A 150 -13.55 10.19 -12.97
CA LEU A 150 -12.34 9.57 -13.52
C LEU A 150 -11.29 10.60 -13.96
N LYS A 151 -11.73 11.65 -14.67
CA LYS A 151 -10.84 12.77 -15.03
C LYS A 151 -10.28 13.49 -13.80
N GLY A 152 -11.07 13.61 -12.73
CA GLY A 152 -10.65 14.24 -11.48
C GLY A 152 -9.61 13.43 -10.70
N LEU A 153 -9.63 12.10 -10.78
CA LEU A 153 -8.69 11.20 -10.10
C LEU A 153 -7.41 10.97 -10.90
N SER A 154 -7.43 11.22 -12.22
CA SER A 154 -6.23 11.11 -13.06
C SER A 154 -5.10 12.11 -12.72
N ALA A 155 -5.45 13.26 -12.15
CA ALA A 155 -4.47 14.29 -11.78
C ALA A 155 -3.54 13.83 -10.64
N PRO A 156 -4.04 13.47 -9.44
CA PRO A 156 -3.17 13.01 -8.36
C PRO A 156 -2.39 11.74 -8.75
N CYS A 157 -2.97 10.84 -9.55
CA CYS A 157 -2.25 9.68 -10.07
C CYS A 157 -1.06 10.08 -10.97
N ALA A 158 -1.24 11.07 -11.85
CA ALA A 158 -0.16 11.55 -12.72
C ALA A 158 0.94 12.26 -11.91
N ASP A 159 0.55 13.08 -10.92
CA ASP A 159 1.50 13.80 -10.06
C ASP A 159 2.35 12.82 -9.26
N MET A 160 1.73 11.77 -8.68
CA MET A 160 2.45 10.69 -7.99
C MET A 160 3.43 9.95 -8.91
N ILE A 161 3.03 9.62 -10.15
CA ILE A 161 3.91 8.97 -11.14
C ILE A 161 5.15 9.83 -11.39
N LEU A 162 4.97 11.14 -11.58
CA LEU A 162 6.08 12.06 -11.80
C LEU A 162 6.98 12.14 -10.56
N ASN A 163 6.39 12.25 -9.37
CA ASN A 163 7.13 12.31 -8.12
C ASN A 163 7.92 11.03 -7.82
N MET A 164 7.38 9.85 -8.13
CA MET A 164 8.11 8.58 -8.04
C MET A 164 9.32 8.58 -8.98
N MET A 165 9.13 8.96 -10.24
CA MET A 165 10.20 8.99 -11.24
C MET A 165 11.29 10.04 -10.94
N LEU A 166 10.94 11.13 -10.27
CA LEU A 166 11.84 12.22 -9.91
C LEU A 166 12.38 12.10 -8.48
N SER A 167 12.01 11.06 -7.75
CA SER A 167 12.44 10.89 -6.36
C SER A 167 13.96 10.73 -6.29
N PRO A 168 14.67 11.57 -5.50
CA PRO A 168 16.11 11.43 -5.30
C PRO A 168 16.45 10.25 -4.38
N PHE A 169 15.45 9.60 -3.78
CA PHE A 169 15.61 8.51 -2.82
C PHE A 169 15.30 7.13 -3.40
N LEU A 170 14.87 7.07 -4.67
CA LEU A 170 14.74 5.82 -5.41
C LEU A 170 15.94 5.66 -6.33
N THR A 171 16.45 4.44 -6.43
CA THR A 171 17.30 4.08 -7.57
C THR A 171 16.49 4.10 -8.87
N GLU A 172 17.16 4.15 -10.02
CA GLU A 172 16.47 4.12 -11.32
C GLU A 172 15.61 2.85 -11.48
N GLU A 173 16.09 1.70 -11.01
CA GLU A 173 15.38 0.42 -11.06
C GLU A 173 14.14 0.43 -10.17
N GLU A 174 14.27 0.90 -8.93
CA GLU A 174 13.14 1.00 -7.99
C GLU A 174 12.08 2.00 -8.45
N GLY A 175 12.53 3.17 -8.95
CA GLY A 175 11.67 4.18 -9.55
C GLY A 175 10.88 3.63 -10.73
N THR A 176 11.54 2.91 -11.65
CA THR A 176 10.88 2.28 -12.80
C THR A 176 9.91 1.19 -12.35
N CYS A 177 10.29 0.35 -11.39
CA CYS A 177 9.47 -0.74 -10.87
C CYS A 177 8.20 -0.21 -10.17
N LEU A 178 8.35 0.69 -9.20
CA LEU A 178 7.23 1.28 -8.45
C LEU A 178 6.29 2.04 -9.39
N THR A 179 6.83 2.88 -10.25
CA THR A 179 6.03 3.68 -11.18
C THR A 179 5.26 2.81 -12.15
N GLY A 180 5.90 1.76 -12.72
CA GLY A 180 5.24 0.83 -13.62
C GLY A 180 4.10 0.05 -12.93
N VAL A 181 4.31 -0.38 -11.67
CA VAL A 181 3.26 -1.03 -10.87
C VAL A 181 2.12 -0.05 -10.58
N PHE A 182 2.44 1.15 -10.07
CA PHE A 182 1.44 2.16 -9.73
C PHE A 182 0.63 2.61 -10.94
N TYR A 183 1.26 2.79 -12.10
CA TYR A 183 0.58 3.09 -13.36
C TYR A 183 -0.45 2.01 -13.72
N ARG A 184 -0.07 0.72 -13.68
CA ARG A 184 -1.01 -0.38 -13.96
C ARG A 184 -2.18 -0.41 -12.98
N GLU A 185 -1.92 -0.17 -11.70
CA GLU A 185 -2.98 -0.10 -10.69
C GLU A 185 -3.90 1.11 -10.91
N CYS A 186 -3.35 2.27 -11.31
CA CYS A 186 -4.15 3.43 -11.73
C CYS A 186 -5.02 3.10 -12.96
N LEU A 187 -4.50 2.37 -13.95
CA LEU A 187 -5.29 1.96 -15.11
C LEU A 187 -6.46 1.05 -14.72
N SER A 188 -6.20 0.08 -13.86
CA SER A 188 -7.22 -0.83 -13.31
C SER A 188 -8.29 -0.05 -12.54
N PHE A 189 -7.85 0.87 -11.68
CA PHE A 189 -8.71 1.70 -10.84
C PHE A 189 -9.55 2.71 -11.65
N LEU A 190 -8.96 3.36 -12.65
CA LEU A 190 -9.65 4.35 -13.49
C LEU A 190 -10.45 3.73 -14.64
N GLY A 191 -10.18 2.47 -14.99
CA GLY A 191 -10.80 1.76 -16.12
C GLY A 191 -10.41 2.28 -17.51
N SER A 192 -9.48 3.25 -17.61
CA SER A 192 -9.01 3.83 -18.87
C SER A 192 -7.68 4.55 -18.69
N SER A 193 -6.79 4.43 -19.67
CA SER A 193 -5.53 5.19 -19.71
C SER A 193 -5.67 6.59 -20.25
N VAL A 194 -6.75 6.92 -20.97
CA VAL A 194 -6.86 8.17 -21.77
C VAL A 194 -6.60 9.42 -20.94
N TYR A 195 -7.17 9.51 -19.74
CA TYR A 195 -7.01 10.68 -18.89
C TYR A 195 -5.66 10.72 -18.17
N LEU A 196 -5.06 9.56 -17.89
CA LEU A 196 -3.76 9.46 -17.25
C LEU A 196 -2.64 9.72 -18.25
N ASP A 197 -2.68 9.05 -19.41
CA ASP A 197 -1.74 9.24 -20.52
C ASP A 197 -1.68 10.69 -21.01
N ALA A 198 -2.82 11.40 -21.02
CA ALA A 198 -2.88 12.81 -21.43
C ALA A 198 -2.14 13.76 -20.47
N ARG A 199 -1.77 13.29 -19.27
CA ARG A 199 -1.06 14.06 -18.24
C ARG A 199 0.41 13.71 -18.14
N LEU A 200 0.82 12.59 -18.72
CA LEU A 200 2.19 12.10 -18.61
C LEU A 200 3.01 12.53 -19.84
N PRO A 201 4.23 13.05 -19.64
CA PRO A 201 5.19 13.26 -20.72
C PRO A 201 5.44 11.98 -21.52
N ASN A 202 5.77 12.10 -22.81
CA ASN A 202 6.00 10.94 -23.68
C ASN A 202 7.10 10.04 -23.15
N GLU A 203 8.18 10.65 -22.65
CA GLU A 203 9.36 9.99 -22.12
C GLU A 203 9.01 9.12 -20.90
N ILE A 204 8.09 9.60 -20.05
CA ILE A 204 7.59 8.83 -18.91
C ILE A 204 6.73 7.67 -19.40
N ARG A 205 5.86 7.90 -20.39
CA ARG A 205 5.01 6.84 -20.97
C ARG A 205 5.81 5.73 -21.64
N GLU A 206 6.93 6.05 -22.27
CA GLU A 206 7.83 5.06 -22.89
C GLU A 206 8.60 4.23 -21.86
N ARG A 207 8.90 4.78 -20.67
CA ARG A 207 9.61 4.06 -19.61
C ARG A 207 8.71 3.13 -18.77
N ILE A 208 7.41 3.39 -18.73
CA ILE A 208 6.46 2.62 -17.89
C ILE A 208 5.64 1.57 -18.66
N ARG A 209 5.68 1.59 -20.00
CA ARG A 209 4.99 0.65 -20.89
C ARG A 209 5.90 -0.53 -21.23
#